data_AF-A0A6G3S9H1-F1
#
_entry.id   AF-A0A6G3S9H1-F1
#
_cell.length_a   1.000
_cell.length_b   1.000
_cell.length_c   1.000
_cell.angle_alpha   90.00
_cell.angle_beta   90.00
_cell.angle_gamma   90.00
#
_symmetry.space_group_name_H-M   'P 1'
#
loop_
_entity.id
_entity.type
_entity.pdbx_description
1 polymer ?
#
loop_
_entity_poly.entity_id
_entity_poly.type
_entity_poly.pdbx_seq_one_letter_code
_entity_poly.pdbx_strand_id
1 'polypeptide(L)'
;MPRGSTFGRSAVLALAAGLLLAVAPATASASVGGGNVLVSWSIPGTPSEGLTNITFPITVNPATAHQAGTYFAQQYDFANAMGYTGLQPRENNGSTERLSARFSTFTAGASTTDPLCDEGADGGPGVTCAVDFDGVYGHRYDIKVARTGTETWSGTATDTVTGAATHLGTWTLPTGSGNLKGSQVGFVEYYAGVPSCAEMPRTDGVFGGPTSTDAGGLSGTTRAEYEYSNCVGEAGYHAEDDGSGAHVTRGFVS
;
A
#
# COMPACT_ATOMS: atom_id res chain seq x y z
N MET A 1 37.34 -22.90 83.93
CA MET A 1 36.19 -22.69 84.85
C MET A 1 36.61 -21.66 85.88
N PRO A 2 35.82 -20.63 86.29
CA PRO A 2 34.39 -20.30 86.06
C PRO A 2 34.21 -19.15 85.03
N ARG A 3 33.16 -19.08 84.18
CA ARG A 3 31.73 -18.70 84.33
C ARG A 3 31.46 -17.23 84.71
N GLY A 4 30.77 -16.50 83.82
CA GLY A 4 30.09 -15.23 84.11
C GLY A 4 29.77 -14.39 82.87
N SER A 5 28.61 -14.63 82.26
CA SER A 5 28.01 -13.86 81.15
C SER A 5 27.27 -12.60 81.62
N THR A 6 27.30 -11.49 80.89
CA THR A 6 26.10 -10.62 80.67
C THR A 6 26.31 -9.58 79.55
N PHE A 7 25.31 -9.57 78.66
CA PHE A 7 24.76 -8.55 77.76
C PHE A 7 25.38 -7.14 77.65
N GLY A 8 25.58 -6.73 76.39
CA GLY A 8 25.61 -5.32 75.95
C GLY A 8 25.25 -5.22 74.48
N ARG A 9 23.95 -5.06 74.18
CA ARG A 9 23.43 -4.75 72.84
C ARG A 9 23.94 -3.36 72.41
N SER A 10 24.67 -3.28 71.30
CA SER A 10 24.87 -2.01 70.58
C SER A 10 24.26 -2.15 69.19
N ALA A 11 23.23 -1.35 68.96
CA ALA A 11 22.54 -1.22 67.68
C ALA A 11 23.47 -0.50 66.70
N VAL A 12 23.77 -1.14 65.57
CA VAL A 12 24.40 -0.49 64.42
C VAL A 12 23.28 0.14 63.60
N LEU A 13 23.22 1.47 63.61
CA LEU A 13 22.36 2.26 62.74
C LEU A 13 22.84 2.13 61.29
N ALA A 14 21.93 1.67 60.43
CA ALA A 14 22.09 1.58 59.00
C ALA A 14 22.04 2.96 58.33
N LEU A 15 22.94 3.20 57.38
CA LEU A 15 22.77 4.19 56.31
C LEU A 15 23.09 3.48 54.99
N ALA A 16 22.12 2.71 54.49
CA ALA A 16 22.12 2.27 53.11
C ALA A 16 21.59 3.44 52.27
N ALA A 17 22.49 4.14 51.57
CA ALA A 17 22.10 5.09 50.54
C ALA A 17 21.47 4.31 49.38
N GLY A 18 20.14 4.22 49.37
CA GLY A 18 19.38 3.66 48.27
C GLY A 18 19.53 4.54 47.04
N LEU A 19 20.28 4.06 46.05
CA LEU A 19 20.28 4.64 44.71
C LEU A 19 18.92 4.31 44.08
N LEU A 20 17.96 5.23 44.22
CA LEU A 20 16.72 5.22 43.43
C LEU A 20 17.12 5.48 41.97
N LEU A 21 17.36 4.40 41.21
CA LEU A 21 17.29 4.43 39.76
C LEU A 21 15.86 4.82 39.39
N ALA A 22 15.66 6.10 39.11
CA ALA A 22 14.46 6.59 38.43
C ALA A 22 14.44 5.92 37.06
N VAL A 23 13.72 4.79 36.95
CA VAL A 23 13.30 4.26 35.66
C VAL A 23 12.32 5.29 35.12
N ALA A 24 12.80 6.22 34.30
CA ALA A 24 11.92 7.07 33.53
C ALA A 24 11.00 6.13 32.73
N PRO A 25 9.67 6.28 32.79
CA PRO A 25 8.81 5.53 31.91
C PRO A 25 9.23 5.89 30.48
N ALA A 26 9.76 4.91 29.75
CA ALA A 26 9.85 5.04 28.31
C ALA A 26 8.43 5.29 27.83
N THR A 27 8.13 6.53 27.44
CA THR A 27 6.90 6.85 26.74
C THR A 27 6.97 6.06 25.45
N ALA A 28 6.31 4.90 25.41
CA ALA A 28 6.05 4.19 24.19
C ALA A 28 5.27 5.17 23.31
N SER A 29 5.97 5.83 22.39
CA SER A 29 5.32 6.63 21.36
C SER A 29 4.51 5.64 20.54
N ALA A 30 3.19 5.82 20.50
CA ALA A 30 2.35 4.96 19.70
C ALA A 30 2.81 5.10 18.24
N SER A 31 3.31 4.02 17.65
CA SER A 31 3.55 3.98 16.21
C SER A 31 2.21 4.22 15.54
N VAL A 32 2.12 5.32 14.80
CA VAL A 32 0.96 5.64 14.00
C VAL A 32 1.16 4.96 12.64
N GLY A 33 0.54 3.80 12.48
CA GLY A 33 0.33 3.19 11.16
C GLY A 33 -0.99 3.65 10.59
N GLY A 34 -1.12 3.69 9.26
CA GLY A 34 -2.35 4.12 8.63
C GLY A 34 -2.50 5.65 8.61
N GLY A 35 -3.10 6.09 7.53
CA GLY A 35 -3.11 7.47 7.11
C GLY A 35 -3.50 7.43 5.65
N ASN A 36 -4.75 7.08 5.45
CA ASN A 36 -5.18 6.51 4.21
C ASN A 36 -6.02 7.54 3.47
N VAL A 37 -5.83 7.62 2.17
CA VAL A 37 -6.70 8.41 1.30
C VAL A 37 -7.51 7.43 0.49
N LEU A 38 -8.83 7.53 0.54
CA LEU A 38 -9.70 6.76 -0.33
C LEU A 38 -9.86 7.53 -1.64
N VAL A 39 -9.66 6.84 -2.76
CA VAL A 39 -10.07 7.31 -4.08
C VAL A 39 -11.19 6.42 -4.60
N SER A 40 -12.12 6.96 -5.37
CA SER A 40 -13.12 6.16 -6.08
C SER A 40 -12.84 6.20 -7.58
N TRP A 41 -13.17 5.14 -8.30
CA TRP A 41 -13.11 5.14 -9.75
C TRP A 41 -14.32 4.47 -10.38
N SER A 42 -14.66 4.93 -11.58
CA SER A 42 -15.72 4.31 -12.38
C SER A 42 -15.47 4.46 -13.87
N ILE A 43 -15.94 3.49 -14.66
CA ILE A 43 -15.95 3.43 -16.11
C ILE A 43 -17.41 3.36 -16.56
N PRO A 44 -18.05 4.51 -16.87
CA PRO A 44 -19.41 4.54 -17.39
C PRO A 44 -19.55 3.71 -18.67
N GLY A 45 -20.73 3.12 -18.87
CA GLY A 45 -20.99 2.27 -20.05
C GLY A 45 -20.37 0.88 -19.97
N THR A 46 -19.88 0.46 -18.80
CA THR A 46 -19.43 -0.92 -18.59
C THR A 46 -20.57 -1.92 -18.89
N PRO A 47 -20.33 -2.92 -19.77
CA PRO A 47 -21.33 -3.93 -20.10
C PRO A 47 -21.74 -4.77 -18.90
N SER A 48 -22.96 -5.32 -18.93
CA SER A 48 -23.51 -6.14 -17.84
C SER A 48 -22.73 -7.43 -17.59
N GLU A 49 -22.08 -7.95 -18.64
CA GLU A 49 -21.21 -9.11 -18.61
C GLU A 49 -19.82 -8.81 -18.02
N GLY A 50 -19.51 -7.53 -17.72
CA GLY A 50 -18.24 -7.07 -17.19
C GLY A 50 -17.14 -6.89 -18.23
N LEU A 51 -15.98 -6.46 -17.77
CA LEU A 51 -14.80 -6.16 -18.57
C LEU A 51 -13.77 -7.30 -18.48
N THR A 52 -13.09 -7.55 -19.58
CA THR A 52 -11.96 -8.48 -19.70
C THR A 52 -10.62 -7.80 -19.45
N ASN A 53 -10.61 -6.47 -19.38
CA ASN A 53 -9.42 -5.70 -19.02
C ASN A 53 -9.78 -4.33 -18.46
N ILE A 54 -8.93 -3.83 -17.57
CA ILE A 54 -8.89 -2.43 -17.13
C ILE A 54 -7.43 -2.00 -17.05
N THR A 55 -7.13 -0.79 -17.50
CA THR A 55 -5.85 -0.12 -17.32
C THR A 55 -6.02 1.03 -16.34
N PHE A 56 -5.21 1.03 -15.28
CA PHE A 56 -5.13 2.07 -14.27
C PHE A 56 -3.86 2.91 -14.46
N PRO A 57 -3.98 4.17 -14.87
CA PRO A 57 -2.84 5.08 -14.91
C PRO A 57 -2.45 5.51 -13.50
N ILE A 58 -1.19 5.33 -13.12
CA ILE A 58 -0.64 5.83 -11.85
C ILE A 58 0.69 6.53 -12.12
N THR A 59 0.87 7.71 -11.52
CA THR A 59 2.14 8.43 -11.48
C THR A 59 2.54 8.60 -10.01
N VAL A 60 3.74 8.15 -9.66
CA VAL A 60 4.36 8.48 -8.37
C VAL A 60 5.26 9.68 -8.60
N ASN A 61 4.92 10.85 -8.08
CA ASN A 61 5.64 12.09 -8.39
C ASN A 61 6.99 12.15 -7.65
N PRO A 62 7.99 12.90 -8.19
CA PRO A 62 9.34 13.00 -7.61
C PRO A 62 9.40 13.56 -6.19
N ALA A 63 8.35 14.24 -5.72
CA ALA A 63 8.28 14.72 -4.35
C ALA A 63 8.01 13.59 -3.33
N THR A 64 7.54 12.42 -3.77
CA THR A 64 7.31 11.26 -2.90
C THR A 64 8.63 10.78 -2.28
N ALA A 65 8.62 10.42 -1.01
CA ALA A 65 9.78 9.84 -0.33
C ALA A 65 10.20 8.53 -1.01
N HIS A 66 11.47 8.42 -1.37
CA HIS A 66 12.05 7.24 -2.02
C HIS A 66 12.38 6.16 -0.96
N GLN A 67 11.34 5.55 -0.40
CA GLN A 67 11.45 4.50 0.62
C GLN A 67 10.24 3.58 0.60
N ALA A 68 10.38 2.38 1.16
CA ALA A 68 9.24 1.49 1.37
C ALA A 68 8.25 2.09 2.39
N GLY A 69 6.96 1.73 2.25
CA GLY A 69 5.93 2.06 3.24
C GLY A 69 4.67 2.66 2.62
N THR A 70 4.79 3.37 1.51
CA THR A 70 3.65 3.92 0.77
C THR A 70 3.13 2.93 -0.27
N TYR A 71 1.82 2.87 -0.46
CA TYR A 71 1.18 2.15 -1.55
C TYR A 71 0.09 2.98 -2.23
N PHE A 72 0.23 3.21 -3.54
CA PHE A 72 -0.78 3.79 -4.41
C PHE A 72 -1.53 2.66 -5.11
N ALA A 73 -2.72 2.33 -4.62
CA ALA A 73 -3.46 1.13 -5.01
C ALA A 73 -4.79 1.47 -5.69
N GLN A 74 -5.15 0.67 -6.69
CA GLN A 74 -6.50 0.58 -7.23
C GLN A 74 -7.05 -0.81 -6.94
N GLN A 75 -8.16 -0.87 -6.19
CA GLN A 75 -8.88 -2.12 -6.02
C GLN A 75 -9.78 -2.34 -7.23
N TYR A 76 -10.07 -3.59 -7.53
CA TYR A 76 -11.02 -3.99 -8.57
C TYR A 76 -11.82 -5.19 -8.12
N ASP A 77 -13.09 -5.19 -8.53
CA ASP A 77 -13.99 -6.31 -8.30
C ASP A 77 -14.18 -7.11 -9.58
N PHE A 78 -14.45 -8.39 -9.39
CA PHE A 78 -15.15 -9.23 -10.36
C PHE A 78 -16.60 -9.42 -9.91
N ALA A 79 -17.35 -10.30 -10.58
CA ALA A 79 -18.69 -10.68 -10.13
C ALA A 79 -18.65 -11.26 -8.70
N ASN A 80 -17.77 -12.22 -8.43
CA ASN A 80 -17.66 -12.97 -7.16
C ASN A 80 -16.21 -13.06 -6.62
N ALA A 81 -15.34 -12.15 -7.04
CA ALA A 81 -13.93 -12.10 -6.64
C ALA A 81 -13.50 -10.64 -6.52
N MET A 82 -12.32 -10.38 -5.94
CA MET A 82 -11.76 -9.03 -5.86
C MET A 82 -10.23 -9.06 -5.75
N GLY A 83 -9.61 -7.93 -6.03
CA GLY A 83 -8.16 -7.76 -6.00
C GLY A 83 -7.74 -6.30 -5.93
N TYR A 84 -6.43 -6.08 -5.94
CA TYR A 84 -5.87 -4.76 -6.17
C TYR A 84 -4.63 -4.82 -7.05
N THR A 85 -4.24 -3.67 -7.57
CA THR A 85 -2.93 -3.46 -8.18
C THR A 85 -2.46 -2.03 -7.96
N GLY A 86 -1.16 -1.78 -8.07
CA GLY A 86 -0.63 -0.45 -7.86
C GLY A 86 0.88 -0.39 -7.75
N LEU A 87 1.38 0.75 -7.29
CA LEU A 87 2.81 1.05 -7.15
C LEU A 87 3.18 1.41 -5.70
N GLN A 88 4.33 0.93 -5.26
CA GLN A 88 4.97 1.28 -4.00
C GLN A 88 6.33 1.92 -4.28
N PRO A 89 6.60 3.12 -3.74
CA PRO A 89 7.93 3.68 -3.68
C PRO A 89 8.93 2.71 -3.03
N ARG A 90 10.20 2.81 -3.44
CA ARG A 90 11.33 2.06 -2.90
C ARG A 90 12.54 2.97 -2.76
N GLU A 91 13.48 2.57 -1.91
CA GLU A 91 14.80 3.16 -1.86
C GLU A 91 15.50 3.04 -3.22
N ASN A 92 16.22 4.09 -3.60
CA ASN A 92 17.03 4.07 -4.82
C ASN A 92 18.14 3.01 -4.70
N ASN A 93 18.47 2.37 -5.83
CA ASN A 93 19.66 1.55 -5.95
C ASN A 93 20.78 2.37 -6.58
N GLY A 94 21.58 3.04 -5.73
CA GLY A 94 22.55 4.03 -6.19
C GLY A 94 21.85 5.24 -6.80
N SER A 95 22.14 5.55 -8.06
CA SER A 95 21.46 6.63 -8.81
C SER A 95 20.17 6.18 -9.50
N THR A 96 19.82 4.89 -9.42
CA THR A 96 18.66 4.35 -10.11
C THR A 96 17.44 4.38 -9.20
N GLU A 97 16.40 5.06 -9.66
CA GLU A 97 15.11 5.09 -8.98
C GLU A 97 14.41 3.73 -9.09
N ARG A 98 13.73 3.35 -8.01
CA ARG A 98 13.11 2.02 -7.88
C ARG A 98 11.65 2.18 -7.51
N LEU A 99 10.81 1.37 -8.15
CA LEU A 99 9.42 1.18 -7.79
C LEU A 99 9.17 -0.32 -7.60
N SER A 100 8.16 -0.62 -6.81
CA SER A 100 7.62 -1.96 -6.67
C SER A 100 6.17 -1.95 -7.11
N ALA A 101 5.71 -3.02 -7.71
CA ALA A 101 4.30 -3.20 -8.03
C ALA A 101 3.72 -4.35 -7.22
N ARG A 102 2.41 -4.24 -6.96
CA ARG A 102 1.60 -5.35 -6.45
C ARG A 102 0.50 -5.67 -7.43
N PHE A 103 0.18 -6.95 -7.55
CA PHE A 103 -0.95 -7.44 -8.33
C PHE A 103 -1.53 -8.64 -7.60
N SER A 104 -2.74 -8.50 -7.05
CA SER A 104 -3.26 -9.43 -6.06
C SER A 104 -4.73 -9.75 -6.29
N THR A 105 -5.14 -10.91 -5.82
CA THR A 105 -6.54 -11.30 -5.64
C THR A 105 -6.71 -11.80 -4.21
N PHE A 106 -7.82 -11.44 -3.56
CA PHE A 106 -8.16 -11.88 -2.20
C PHE A 106 -9.16 -13.03 -2.21
N THR A 107 -9.23 -13.74 -3.33
CA THR A 107 -10.27 -14.72 -3.60
C THR A 107 -9.79 -16.11 -3.21
N ALA A 108 -10.47 -16.73 -2.25
CA ALA A 108 -10.17 -18.09 -1.85
C ALA A 108 -10.26 -19.07 -3.04
N GLY A 109 -9.27 -19.97 -3.15
CA GLY A 109 -9.18 -20.93 -4.26
C GLY A 109 -8.59 -20.35 -5.54
N ALA A 110 -8.17 -19.09 -5.55
CA ALA A 110 -7.24 -18.61 -6.58
C ALA A 110 -5.94 -19.42 -6.53
N SER A 111 -5.24 -19.48 -7.66
CA SER A 111 -3.96 -20.20 -7.74
C SER A 111 -3.00 -19.54 -8.72
N THR A 112 -1.71 -19.86 -8.59
CA THR A 112 -0.69 -19.37 -9.52
C THR A 112 0.41 -20.40 -9.80
N THR A 113 1.07 -20.24 -10.94
CA THR A 113 2.34 -20.90 -11.29
C THR A 113 3.42 -19.89 -11.65
N ASP A 114 3.12 -18.60 -11.47
CA ASP A 114 4.01 -17.50 -11.84
C ASP A 114 5.04 -17.29 -10.72
N PRO A 115 6.34 -17.23 -11.02
CA PRO A 115 7.38 -17.14 -9.99
C PRO A 115 7.39 -15.79 -9.24
N LEU A 116 6.66 -14.78 -9.71
CA LEU A 116 6.49 -13.51 -9.01
C LEU A 116 5.36 -13.53 -7.98
N CYS A 117 4.63 -14.64 -7.90
CA CYS A 117 3.40 -14.75 -7.13
C CYS A 117 3.49 -15.85 -6.08
N ASP A 118 2.88 -15.58 -4.93
CA ASP A 118 2.77 -16.51 -3.82
C ASP A 118 1.29 -16.67 -3.40
N GLU A 119 0.95 -17.86 -2.91
CA GLU A 119 -0.34 -18.12 -2.29
C GLU A 119 -0.45 -17.33 -0.97
N GLY A 120 -1.60 -16.69 -0.79
CA GLY A 120 -1.90 -15.77 0.30
C GLY A 120 -1.81 -14.31 -0.14
N ALA A 121 -2.85 -13.54 0.18
CA ALA A 121 -2.88 -12.09 -0.03
C ALA A 121 -3.05 -11.39 1.31
N ASP A 122 -2.05 -10.61 1.71
CA ASP A 122 -1.95 -9.93 3.01
C ASP A 122 -2.18 -10.87 4.22
N GLY A 123 -1.69 -12.12 4.10
CA GLY A 123 -1.86 -13.18 5.11
C GLY A 123 -3.25 -13.85 5.09
N GLY A 124 -4.16 -13.40 4.24
CA GLY A 124 -5.47 -14.00 4.00
C GLY A 124 -5.52 -14.88 2.75
N PRO A 125 -6.71 -15.38 2.37
CA PRO A 125 -6.91 -16.16 1.15
C PRO A 125 -6.58 -15.36 -0.11
N GLY A 126 -6.14 -16.05 -1.17
CA GLY A 126 -5.90 -15.45 -2.48
C GLY A 126 -4.46 -15.63 -2.94
N VAL A 127 -4.03 -14.78 -3.86
CA VAL A 127 -2.68 -14.79 -4.43
C VAL A 127 -2.18 -13.35 -4.47
N THR A 128 -0.92 -13.14 -4.12
CA THR A 128 -0.26 -11.84 -4.26
C THR A 128 0.99 -11.99 -5.11
N CYS A 129 1.15 -11.07 -6.07
CA CYS A 129 2.36 -10.96 -6.87
C CYS A 129 3.09 -9.66 -6.55
N ALA A 130 4.41 -9.73 -6.54
CA ALA A 130 5.27 -8.60 -6.23
C ALA A 130 6.50 -8.56 -7.15
N VAL A 131 6.81 -7.39 -7.67
CA VAL A 131 8.01 -7.18 -8.49
C VAL A 131 8.59 -5.80 -8.23
N ASP A 132 9.90 -5.74 -8.00
CA ASP A 132 10.66 -4.51 -8.00
C ASP A 132 11.29 -4.29 -9.38
N PHE A 133 11.20 -3.07 -9.91
CA PHE A 133 11.76 -2.71 -11.21
C PHE A 133 12.42 -1.34 -11.18
N ASP A 134 13.27 -1.09 -12.18
CA ASP A 134 13.84 0.26 -12.41
C ASP A 134 12.70 1.15 -12.88
N GLY A 135 12.33 2.11 -12.04
CA GLY A 135 11.26 3.06 -12.30
C GLY A 135 11.81 4.47 -12.42
N VAL A 136 10.97 5.41 -12.85
CA VAL A 136 11.26 6.84 -12.84
C VAL A 136 10.10 7.56 -12.19
N TYR A 137 10.36 8.28 -11.11
CA TYR A 137 9.35 9.08 -10.44
C TYR A 137 8.95 10.24 -11.37
N GLY A 138 7.66 10.52 -11.45
CA GLY A 138 7.06 11.46 -12.40
C GLY A 138 6.72 10.84 -13.76
N HIS A 139 7.17 9.63 -14.08
CA HIS A 139 6.62 8.89 -15.22
C HIS A 139 5.26 8.30 -14.87
N ARG A 140 4.35 8.35 -15.84
CA ARG A 140 3.08 7.63 -15.76
C ARG A 140 3.30 6.17 -16.15
N TYR A 141 2.79 5.28 -15.31
CA TYR A 141 2.71 3.85 -15.56
C TYR A 141 1.26 3.44 -15.78
N ASP A 142 1.00 2.81 -16.91
CA ASP A 142 -0.28 2.18 -17.22
C ASP A 142 -0.28 0.75 -16.67
N ILE A 143 -1.01 0.55 -15.57
CA ILE A 143 -1.12 -0.74 -14.89
C ILE A 143 -2.35 -1.47 -15.41
N LYS A 144 -2.12 -2.45 -16.29
CA LYS A 144 -3.17 -3.24 -16.93
C LYS A 144 -3.44 -4.52 -16.17
N VAL A 145 -4.70 -4.75 -15.85
CA VAL A 145 -5.26 -6.04 -15.43
C VAL A 145 -6.01 -6.61 -16.62
N ALA A 146 -5.64 -7.80 -17.07
CA ALA A 146 -6.24 -8.38 -18.27
C ALA A 146 -6.44 -9.89 -18.16
N ARG A 147 -7.57 -10.36 -18.70
CA ARG A 147 -7.84 -11.78 -18.87
C ARG A 147 -6.95 -12.34 -19.97
N THR A 148 -6.20 -13.39 -19.66
CA THR A 148 -5.27 -14.09 -20.57
C THR A 148 -5.64 -15.56 -20.79
N GLY A 149 -6.56 -16.10 -19.99
CA GLY A 149 -7.19 -17.41 -20.16
C GLY A 149 -8.63 -17.39 -19.67
N THR A 150 -9.33 -18.53 -19.61
CA THR A 150 -10.74 -18.57 -19.21
C THR A 150 -10.99 -17.92 -17.85
N GLU A 151 -10.16 -18.25 -16.85
CA GLU A 151 -10.20 -17.67 -15.50
C GLU A 151 -8.84 -17.07 -15.09
N THR A 152 -7.91 -16.97 -16.05
CA THR A 152 -6.53 -16.53 -15.81
C THR A 152 -6.40 -15.05 -16.13
N TRP A 153 -5.75 -14.32 -15.22
CA TRP A 153 -5.56 -12.88 -15.29
C TRP A 153 -4.10 -12.53 -15.08
N SER A 154 -3.60 -11.57 -15.84
CA SER A 154 -2.23 -11.08 -15.76
C SER A 154 -2.20 -9.58 -15.52
N GLY A 155 -1.21 -9.16 -14.75
CA GLY A 155 -0.89 -7.76 -14.48
C GLY A 155 0.32 -7.30 -15.29
N THR A 156 0.30 -6.08 -15.80
CA THR A 156 1.45 -5.46 -16.48
C THR A 156 1.51 -3.97 -16.17
N ALA A 157 2.68 -3.45 -15.77
CA ALA A 157 2.90 -2.01 -15.68
C ALA A 157 3.70 -1.55 -16.90
N THR A 158 3.20 -0.56 -17.63
CA THR A 158 3.89 0.01 -18.81
C THR A 158 4.26 1.45 -18.56
N ASP A 159 5.56 1.78 -18.60
CA ASP A 159 6.02 3.16 -18.63
C ASP A 159 5.58 3.81 -19.94
N THR A 160 4.74 4.84 -19.84
CA THR A 160 4.17 5.51 -21.01
C THR A 160 5.16 6.41 -21.74
N VAL A 161 6.28 6.78 -21.10
CA VAL A 161 7.35 7.60 -21.70
C VAL A 161 8.29 6.74 -22.53
N THR A 162 8.68 5.58 -22.00
CA THR A 162 9.67 4.69 -22.64
C THR A 162 9.05 3.54 -23.43
N GLY A 163 7.79 3.19 -23.14
CA GLY A 163 7.12 2.00 -23.64
C GLY A 163 7.59 0.69 -22.99
N ALA A 164 8.48 0.75 -21.99
CA ALA A 164 8.96 -0.42 -21.28
C ALA A 164 7.82 -1.05 -20.46
N ALA A 165 7.65 -2.37 -20.59
CA ALA A 165 6.62 -3.12 -19.89
C ALA A 165 7.24 -4.07 -18.86
N THR A 166 6.72 -4.03 -17.65
CA THR A 166 7.05 -4.92 -16.54
C THR A 166 5.89 -5.87 -16.29
N HIS A 167 6.14 -7.17 -16.44
CA HIS A 167 5.20 -8.20 -16.03
C HIS A 167 5.06 -8.20 -14.50
N LEU A 168 3.82 -8.13 -14.00
CA LEU A 168 3.55 -8.05 -12.56
C LEU A 168 3.23 -9.41 -11.94
N GLY A 169 2.79 -10.37 -12.76
CA GLY A 169 2.36 -11.69 -12.31
C GLY A 169 1.12 -12.17 -13.04
N THR A 170 0.80 -13.44 -12.82
CA THR A 170 -0.36 -14.12 -13.38
C THR A 170 -0.98 -15.00 -12.31
N TRP A 171 -2.31 -14.99 -12.20
CA TRP A 171 -3.04 -15.91 -11.34
C TRP A 171 -4.36 -16.32 -12.00
N THR A 172 -4.92 -17.42 -11.52
CA THR A 172 -6.19 -17.99 -12.00
C THR A 172 -7.21 -17.94 -10.87
N LEU A 173 -8.40 -17.44 -11.17
CA LEU A 173 -9.52 -17.43 -10.24
C LEU A 173 -10.29 -18.76 -10.27
N PRO A 174 -11.04 -19.07 -9.21
CA PRO A 174 -12.04 -20.14 -9.26
C PRO A 174 -13.08 -19.89 -10.35
N THR A 175 -13.53 -20.95 -11.00
CA THR A 175 -14.65 -20.91 -11.94
C THR A 175 -15.85 -20.19 -11.34
N GLY A 176 -16.46 -19.28 -12.11
CA GLY A 176 -17.62 -18.50 -11.67
C GLY A 176 -17.28 -17.18 -10.99
N SER A 177 -16.00 -16.81 -10.93
CA SER A 177 -15.56 -15.50 -10.42
C SER A 177 -16.02 -14.34 -11.31
N GLY A 178 -16.19 -14.58 -12.61
CA GLY A 178 -16.73 -13.63 -13.57
C GLY A 178 -15.70 -12.65 -14.14
N ASN A 179 -16.18 -11.58 -14.75
CA ASN A 179 -15.39 -10.50 -15.34
C ASN A 179 -15.26 -9.31 -14.39
N LEU A 180 -14.36 -8.38 -14.71
CA LEU A 180 -14.15 -7.16 -13.95
C LEU A 180 -15.39 -6.27 -13.96
N LYS A 181 -15.68 -5.63 -12.83
CA LYS A 181 -16.71 -4.60 -12.70
C LYS A 181 -16.17 -3.24 -13.12
N GLY A 182 -17.09 -2.35 -13.47
CA GLY A 182 -16.79 -1.01 -13.98
C GLY A 182 -16.56 0.06 -12.92
N SER A 183 -16.53 -0.28 -11.64
CA SER A 183 -16.30 0.71 -10.57
C SER A 183 -15.79 0.02 -9.33
N GLN A 184 -14.89 0.69 -8.62
CA GLN A 184 -14.47 0.32 -7.27
C GLN A 184 -13.78 1.52 -6.61
N VAL A 185 -13.16 1.31 -5.47
CA VAL A 185 -12.27 2.26 -4.82
C VAL A 185 -10.79 1.92 -5.05
N GLY A 186 -9.93 2.87 -4.74
CA GLY A 186 -8.50 2.71 -4.55
C GLY A 186 -8.09 3.38 -3.25
N PHE A 187 -6.81 3.35 -2.94
CA PHE A 187 -6.28 4.02 -1.77
C PHE A 187 -4.82 4.45 -1.92
N VAL A 188 -4.45 5.44 -1.14
CA VAL A 188 -3.06 5.72 -0.77
C VAL A 188 -2.91 5.32 0.68
N GLU A 189 -1.97 4.44 1.00
CA GLU A 189 -1.74 3.98 2.38
C GLU A 189 -0.26 4.07 2.75
N TYR A 190 0.03 4.40 4.01
CA TYR A 190 1.34 4.19 4.62
C TYR A 190 1.28 3.05 5.65
N TYR A 191 1.88 1.89 5.32
CA TYR A 191 1.74 0.64 6.07
C TYR A 191 2.86 0.37 7.08
N ALA A 192 3.98 1.11 7.04
CA ALA A 192 5.18 0.79 7.83
C ALA A 192 5.20 1.37 9.26
N GLY A 193 4.22 2.21 9.62
CA GLY A 193 4.15 2.91 10.91
C GLY A 193 5.16 4.06 11.03
N VAL A 194 4.75 5.16 11.66
CA VAL A 194 5.60 6.34 11.93
C VAL A 194 5.49 6.79 13.39
N PRO A 195 6.49 7.48 13.96
CA PRO A 195 6.42 7.89 15.36
C PRO A 195 5.35 8.96 15.63
N SER A 196 4.98 9.77 14.61
CA SER A 196 3.91 10.76 14.68
C SER A 196 3.39 11.16 13.30
N CYS A 197 2.21 11.80 13.24
CA CYS A 197 1.63 12.31 11.99
C CYS A 197 2.48 13.39 11.31
N ALA A 198 3.25 14.16 12.09
CA ALA A 198 4.18 15.16 11.57
C ALA A 198 5.40 14.55 10.88
N GLU A 199 5.70 13.28 11.17
CA GLU A 199 6.83 12.53 10.58
C GLU A 199 6.39 11.64 9.42
N MET A 200 5.13 11.78 8.96
CA MET A 200 4.62 11.02 7.83
C MET A 200 5.46 11.29 6.57
N PRO A 201 5.99 10.25 5.92
CA PRO A 201 6.68 10.39 4.66
C PRO A 201 5.83 11.07 3.60
N ARG A 202 6.49 11.93 2.82
CA ARG A 202 5.88 12.63 1.71
C ARG A 202 5.38 11.61 0.71
N THR A 203 4.12 11.75 0.37
CA THR A 203 3.42 10.94 -0.62
C THR A 203 2.77 11.92 -1.59
N ASP A 204 3.04 11.73 -2.87
CA ASP A 204 2.63 12.65 -3.93
C ASP A 204 2.41 11.83 -5.20
N GLY A 205 1.15 11.63 -5.59
CA GLY A 205 0.84 10.78 -6.72
C GLY A 205 -0.46 11.12 -7.40
N VAL A 206 -0.53 10.79 -8.69
CA VAL A 206 -1.69 11.02 -9.53
C VAL A 206 -2.28 9.68 -9.94
N PHE A 207 -3.56 9.49 -9.68
CA PHE A 207 -4.36 8.41 -10.24
C PHE A 207 -5.10 8.96 -11.45
N GLY A 208 -4.85 8.43 -12.64
CA GLY A 208 -5.63 8.79 -13.83
C GLY A 208 -7.00 8.12 -13.85
N GLY A 209 -7.87 8.57 -14.75
CA GLY A 209 -9.11 7.86 -15.06
C GLY A 209 -8.81 6.50 -15.71
N PRO A 210 -9.42 5.40 -15.24
CA PRO A 210 -9.15 4.08 -15.80
C PRO A 210 -9.75 3.93 -17.20
N THR A 211 -9.19 3.04 -18.01
CA THR A 211 -9.66 2.76 -19.37
C THR A 211 -9.83 1.26 -19.60
N SER A 212 -10.68 0.88 -20.56
CA SER A 212 -10.77 -0.49 -21.05
C SER A 212 -10.82 -0.48 -22.58
N THR A 213 -10.26 -1.51 -23.22
CA THR A 213 -10.39 -1.69 -24.68
C THR A 213 -11.71 -2.36 -25.07
N ASP A 214 -12.49 -2.83 -24.10
CA ASP A 214 -13.77 -3.49 -24.36
C ASP A 214 -14.82 -2.49 -24.85
N ALA A 215 -15.91 -3.00 -25.44
CA ALA A 215 -17.02 -2.20 -25.96
C ALA A 215 -16.59 -1.07 -26.93
N GLY A 216 -15.49 -1.24 -27.66
CA GLY A 216 -14.97 -0.22 -28.59
C GLY A 216 -14.10 0.86 -27.93
N GLY A 217 -13.76 0.69 -26.65
CA GLY A 217 -12.99 1.65 -25.87
C GLY A 217 -13.88 2.37 -24.86
N LEU A 218 -13.54 2.22 -23.58
CA LEU A 218 -14.21 2.89 -22.47
C LEU A 218 -13.20 3.73 -21.70
N SER A 219 -13.66 4.85 -21.16
CA SER A 219 -12.87 5.74 -20.32
C SER A 219 -13.67 6.12 -19.08
N GLY A 220 -12.96 6.15 -17.97
CA GLY A 220 -13.51 6.40 -16.65
C GLY A 220 -12.91 7.63 -15.98
N THR A 221 -13.29 7.82 -14.73
CA THR A 221 -12.77 8.85 -13.85
C THR A 221 -12.33 8.26 -12.52
N THR A 222 -11.26 8.81 -11.95
CA THR A 222 -10.85 8.59 -10.57
C THR A 222 -10.99 9.89 -9.79
N ARG A 223 -11.54 9.84 -8.57
CA ARG A 223 -11.75 11.01 -7.70
C ARG A 223 -11.20 10.72 -6.32
N ALA A 224 -10.60 11.73 -5.70
CA ALA A 224 -10.24 11.66 -4.29
C ALA A 224 -11.51 11.87 -3.45
N GLU A 225 -11.73 11.01 -2.48
CA GLU A 225 -12.92 11.06 -1.63
C GLU A 225 -12.57 11.72 -0.29
N TYR A 226 -11.87 11.01 0.59
CA TYR A 226 -11.55 11.50 1.92
C TYR A 226 -10.33 10.79 2.51
N GLU A 227 -9.69 11.47 3.48
CA GLU A 227 -8.69 10.86 4.36
C GLU A 227 -9.39 10.07 5.48
N TYR A 228 -8.84 8.92 5.85
CA TYR A 228 -9.35 8.05 6.91
C TYR A 228 -8.22 7.40 7.72
N SER A 229 -8.61 6.74 8.82
CA SER A 229 -7.71 6.13 9.81
C SER A 229 -6.96 7.18 10.64
N ASN A 230 -5.73 6.90 11.06
CA ASN A 230 -4.94 7.81 11.86
C ASN A 230 -4.49 9.05 11.06
N CYS A 231 -4.15 10.13 11.76
CA CYS A 231 -3.63 11.38 11.20
C CYS A 231 -4.57 12.17 10.27
N VAL A 232 -5.88 11.90 10.30
CA VAL A 232 -6.87 12.67 9.55
C VAL A 232 -6.76 14.15 9.90
N GLY A 233 -6.48 14.99 8.90
CA GLY A 233 -6.32 16.44 9.05
C GLY A 233 -4.99 16.88 9.68
N GLU A 234 -4.10 15.96 10.01
CA GLU A 234 -2.83 16.24 10.69
C GLU A 234 -1.61 15.98 9.80
N ALA A 235 -1.74 15.12 8.79
CA ALA A 235 -0.64 14.73 7.91
C ALA A 235 -0.55 15.54 6.61
N GLY A 236 -1.08 16.77 6.57
CA GLY A 236 -0.95 17.64 5.39
C GLY A 236 -1.58 17.07 4.12
N TYR A 237 -2.72 16.40 4.27
CA TYR A 237 -3.48 15.86 3.15
C TYR A 237 -4.05 16.98 2.27
N HIS A 238 -3.81 16.86 0.97
CA HIS A 238 -4.46 17.66 -0.06
C HIS A 238 -4.80 16.76 -1.24
N ALA A 239 -5.97 16.96 -1.83
CA ALA A 239 -6.32 16.33 -3.09
C ALA A 239 -7.13 17.28 -3.97
N GLU A 240 -6.96 17.10 -5.27
CA GLU A 240 -7.68 17.85 -6.30
C GLU A 240 -7.97 16.97 -7.52
N ASP A 241 -8.98 17.36 -8.28
CA ASP A 241 -9.28 16.74 -9.56
C ASP A 241 -8.18 17.08 -10.57
N ASP A 242 -7.63 16.04 -11.23
CA ASP A 242 -6.65 16.18 -12.30
C ASP A 242 -7.22 15.59 -13.59
N GLY A 243 -8.09 16.37 -14.25
CA GLY A 243 -8.83 15.94 -15.44
C GLY A 243 -9.74 14.73 -15.16
N SER A 244 -9.43 13.59 -15.77
CA SER A 244 -10.13 12.32 -15.47
C SER A 244 -9.60 11.64 -14.22
N GLY A 245 -8.53 12.14 -13.62
CA GLY A 245 -7.88 11.60 -12.44
C GLY A 245 -8.04 12.43 -11.18
N ALA A 246 -7.25 12.06 -10.18
CA ALA A 246 -7.09 12.77 -8.92
C ALA A 246 -5.60 12.84 -8.55
N HIS A 247 -5.15 14.03 -8.17
CA HIS A 247 -3.85 14.24 -7.56
C HIS A 247 -4.00 14.18 -6.04
N VAL A 248 -3.23 13.31 -5.39
CA VAL A 248 -3.26 13.12 -3.95
C VAL A 248 -1.88 13.41 -3.39
N THR A 249 -1.83 14.27 -2.38
CA THR A 249 -0.63 14.53 -1.61
C THR A 249 -0.85 14.43 -0.12
N ARG A 250 0.19 13.99 0.60
CA ARG A 250 0.16 13.79 2.04
C ARG A 250 1.59 13.70 2.60
N GLY A 251 1.76 13.94 3.88
CA GLY A 251 3.04 13.86 4.56
C GLY A 251 3.98 15.01 4.21
N PHE A 252 5.07 15.08 4.96
CA PHE A 252 5.96 16.24 4.99
C PHE A 252 7.43 15.88 4.71
N VAL A 253 7.82 14.62 4.95
CA VAL A 253 9.22 14.21 4.97
C VAL A 253 9.58 13.46 3.70
N SER A 254 10.43 14.04 2.84
CA SER A 254 10.95 13.40 1.62
C SER A 254 12.27 12.69 1.84
#